data_AF-A0A0Q3FWP3-F1
#
_entry.id   AF-A0A0Q3FWP3-F1
#
_cell.length_a   1.000
_cell.length_b   1.000
_cell.length_c   1.000
_cell.angle_alpha   90.00
_cell.angle_beta   90.00
_cell.angle_gamma   90.00
#
_symmetry.space_group_name_H-M   'P 1'
#
loop_
_entity.id
_entity.type
_entity.pdbx_description
1 polymer ?
#
loop_
_entity_poly.entity_id
_entity_poly.type
_entity_poly.pdbx_seq_one_letter_code
_entity_poly.pdbx_strand_id
1 'polypeptide(L)'
;MGKKAIRYAVVDAFAGEPFKGNPAAVCLLEEEHAAEVADERWMQSVAAEFNLSETAFLARDSSRAGAAAPRFHLRWFTPVAEVELCGHATLASAHFLFTTVLADHGVVEFMTMSGILTARKVPASDSTGVLGEEQAKPFIELDFPMIDFVDCNSSDKTPSIPKTLNGASIVSVHESAMDGDLIVELLSGKEVVDMLPNTDEIRRLVCRGLIVTGPTPAGSGYDFFTRYFSPKFGIDEVTPFRSLTLCYMEITKPV
;
A
#
# COMPACT_ATOMS: atom_id res chain seq x y z
N MET A 1 -31.89 15.96 13.09
CA MET A 1 -31.28 14.62 12.94
C MET A 1 -29.97 14.62 13.71
N GLY A 2 -29.87 13.83 14.78
CA GLY A 2 -28.59 13.65 15.47
C GLY A 2 -27.64 12.92 14.52
N LYS A 3 -26.67 13.65 13.96
CA LYS A 3 -25.61 13.04 13.15
C LYS A 3 -24.67 12.34 14.14
N LYS A 4 -24.51 11.03 14.02
CA LYS A 4 -23.52 10.28 14.80
C LYS A 4 -22.13 10.69 14.32
N ALA A 5 -21.24 10.96 15.27
CA ALA A 5 -19.87 11.38 14.97
C ALA A 5 -19.00 10.14 14.77
N ILE A 6 -18.20 10.14 13.72
CA ILE A 6 -17.25 9.06 13.44
C ILE A 6 -15.86 9.50 13.86
N ARG A 7 -15.18 8.61 14.57
CA ARG A 7 -13.78 8.80 14.91
C ARG A 7 -12.94 8.47 13.68
N TYR A 8 -12.06 9.38 13.28
CA TYR A 8 -11.11 9.12 12.21
C TYR A 8 -9.72 9.65 12.56
N ALA A 9 -8.71 9.18 11.83
CA ALA A 9 -7.37 9.75 11.81
C ALA A 9 -6.87 9.80 10.35
N VAL A 10 -6.03 10.77 10.04
CA VAL A 10 -5.23 10.75 8.81
C VAL A 10 -3.84 10.27 9.21
N VAL A 11 -3.38 9.18 8.59
CA VAL A 11 -2.11 8.54 8.91
C VAL A 11 -1.24 8.52 7.66
N ASP A 12 -0.04 9.07 7.79
CA ASP A 12 1.01 9.06 6.78
C ASP A 12 1.74 7.71 6.80
N ALA A 13 1.37 6.80 5.90
CA ALA A 13 2.01 5.50 5.78
C ALA A 13 3.42 5.61 5.17
N PHE A 14 4.30 4.67 5.56
CA PHE A 14 5.72 4.62 5.13
C PHE A 14 6.55 5.85 5.53
N ALA A 15 6.16 6.54 6.61
CA ALA A 15 6.84 7.72 7.11
C ALA A 15 7.04 7.69 8.63
N GLY A 16 8.20 8.17 9.08
CA GLY A 16 8.48 8.43 10.50
C GLY A 16 8.12 9.86 10.95
N GLU A 17 7.84 10.75 9.99
CA GLU A 17 7.55 12.16 10.20
C GLU A 17 6.22 12.55 9.54
N PRO A 18 5.45 13.49 10.12
CA PRO A 18 4.24 14.01 9.48
C PRO A 18 4.51 14.66 8.11
N PHE A 19 3.52 14.62 7.22
CA PHE A 19 3.55 15.20 5.87
C PHE A 19 4.58 14.57 4.93
N LYS A 20 4.92 13.31 5.18
CA LYS A 20 5.78 12.45 4.34
C LYS A 20 5.04 11.16 4.03
N GLY A 21 5.54 10.38 3.06
CA GLY A 21 4.94 9.09 2.75
C GLY A 21 3.61 9.21 2.00
N ASN A 22 2.67 8.30 2.29
CA ASN A 22 1.36 8.26 1.63
C ASN A 22 0.20 8.36 2.65
N PRO A 23 -0.54 9.48 2.68
CA PRO A 23 -1.64 9.67 3.63
C PRO A 23 -2.86 8.81 3.31
N ALA A 24 -3.41 8.16 4.33
CA ALA A 24 -4.71 7.51 4.28
C ALA A 24 -5.62 8.00 5.42
N ALA A 25 -6.88 8.27 5.11
CA ALA A 25 -7.90 8.47 6.13
C ALA A 25 -8.34 7.11 6.67
N VAL A 26 -8.42 6.97 8.00
CA VAL A 26 -8.84 5.74 8.68
C VAL A 26 -10.04 6.09 9.56
N CYS A 27 -11.22 5.58 9.20
CA CYS A 27 -12.47 5.79 9.91
C CYS A 27 -12.82 4.55 10.75
N LEU A 28 -13.08 4.76 12.05
CA LEU A 28 -13.53 3.70 12.96
C LEU A 28 -15.05 3.76 13.14
N LEU A 29 -15.72 2.72 12.66
CA LEU A 29 -17.14 2.49 12.74
C LEU A 29 -17.45 1.59 13.95
N GLU A 30 -17.86 2.22 15.04
CA GLU A 30 -18.34 1.53 16.26
C GLU A 30 -19.73 0.89 16.06
N GLU A 31 -20.21 0.10 17.02
CA GLU A 31 -21.51 -0.62 16.92
C GLU A 31 -22.70 0.30 16.59
N GLU A 32 -22.68 1.53 17.09
CA GLU A 32 -23.70 2.53 16.76
C GLU A 32 -23.74 2.90 15.27
N HIS A 33 -22.71 2.59 14.49
CA HIS A 33 -22.58 2.85 13.06
C HIS A 33 -22.93 1.63 12.19
N ALA A 34 -23.64 0.62 12.74
CA ALA A 34 -23.97 -0.61 12.01
C ALA A 34 -24.71 -0.37 10.68
N ALA A 35 -25.48 0.71 10.56
CA ALA A 35 -26.14 1.07 9.30
C ALA A 35 -25.12 1.54 8.25
N GLU A 36 -24.15 2.37 8.66
CA GLU A 36 -23.07 2.89 7.83
C GLU A 36 -22.11 1.78 7.37
N VAL A 37 -21.87 0.75 8.20
CA VAL A 37 -21.07 -0.44 7.81
C VAL A 37 -21.62 -1.13 6.56
N ALA A 38 -22.94 -1.08 6.35
CA ALA A 38 -23.60 -1.68 5.19
C ALA A 38 -23.88 -0.68 4.04
N ASP A 39 -23.61 0.61 4.22
CA ASP A 39 -23.91 1.66 3.23
C ASP A 39 -22.67 2.05 2.42
N GLU A 40 -22.45 1.34 1.32
CA GLU A 40 -21.36 1.60 0.37
C GLU A 40 -21.41 3.02 -0.23
N ARG A 41 -22.61 3.55 -0.50
CA ARG A 41 -22.75 4.90 -1.08
C ARG A 41 -22.32 5.96 -0.10
N TRP A 42 -22.62 5.75 1.19
CA TRP A 42 -22.17 6.62 2.24
C TRP A 42 -20.64 6.57 2.38
N MET A 43 -20.03 5.38 2.44
CA MET A 43 -18.57 5.24 2.50
C MET A 43 -17.88 5.90 1.31
N GLN A 44 -18.41 5.70 0.10
CA GLN A 44 -17.91 6.32 -1.12
C GLN A 44 -18.00 7.86 -1.06
N SER A 45 -19.09 8.39 -0.50
CA SER A 45 -19.26 9.84 -0.32
C SER A 45 -18.26 10.42 0.67
N VAL A 46 -17.96 9.71 1.76
CA VAL A 46 -16.94 10.11 2.73
C VAL A 46 -15.54 10.05 2.12
N ALA A 47 -15.22 9.02 1.35
CA ALA A 47 -13.95 8.91 0.65
C ALA A 47 -13.75 10.04 -0.38
N ALA A 48 -14.81 10.39 -1.12
CA ALA A 48 -14.81 11.52 -2.05
C ALA A 48 -14.59 12.86 -1.32
N GLU A 49 -15.17 13.04 -0.12
CA GLU A 49 -14.98 14.25 0.69
C GLU A 49 -13.53 14.38 1.21
N PHE A 50 -12.92 13.28 1.67
CA PHE A 50 -11.51 13.32 2.10
C PHE A 50 -10.56 13.60 0.93
N ASN A 51 -10.88 13.08 -0.26
CA ASN A 51 -10.09 13.27 -1.49
C ASN A 51 -8.59 12.95 -1.31
N LEU A 52 -8.29 11.95 -0.49
CA LEU A 52 -6.97 11.31 -0.39
C LEU A 52 -6.90 10.13 -1.36
N SER A 53 -5.71 9.54 -1.53
CA SER A 53 -5.57 8.33 -2.33
C SER A 53 -6.55 7.25 -1.86
N GLU A 54 -6.57 6.98 -0.55
CA GLU A 54 -7.50 6.01 0.03
C GLU A 54 -8.08 6.44 1.38
N THR A 55 -9.34 6.03 1.59
CA THR A 55 -10.06 6.07 2.87
C THR A 55 -10.39 4.64 3.30
N ALA A 56 -9.89 4.24 4.46
CA ALA A 56 -10.14 2.95 5.09
C ALA A 56 -11.30 3.05 6.10
N PHE A 57 -12.20 2.08 6.09
CA PHE A 57 -13.28 1.96 7.07
C PHE A 57 -13.08 0.67 7.89
N LEU A 58 -12.95 0.83 9.21
CA LEU A 58 -12.78 -0.25 10.17
C LEU A 58 -14.08 -0.46 10.94
N ALA A 59 -14.61 -1.67 10.93
CA ALA A 59 -15.73 -2.06 11.81
C ALA A 59 -15.32 -3.27 12.64
N ARG A 60 -15.51 -3.21 13.96
CA ARG A 60 -15.10 -4.30 14.85
C ARG A 60 -15.98 -5.52 14.62
N ASP A 61 -15.36 -6.70 14.52
CA ASP A 61 -16.10 -7.97 14.53
C ASP A 61 -16.33 -8.43 15.98
N SER A 62 -17.48 -8.05 16.55
CA SER A 62 -17.86 -8.43 17.92
C SER A 62 -18.10 -9.93 18.10
N SER A 63 -18.24 -10.72 17.02
CA SER A 63 -18.47 -12.18 17.11
C SER A 63 -17.25 -12.95 17.64
N ARG A 64 -16.06 -12.33 17.60
CA ARG A 64 -14.80 -12.89 18.10
C ARG A 64 -14.29 -12.22 19.39
N ALA A 65 -15.19 -11.66 20.20
CA ALA A 65 -14.83 -11.08 21.50
C ALA A 65 -14.04 -12.08 22.36
N GLY A 66 -12.83 -11.69 22.80
CA GLY A 66 -11.94 -12.53 23.62
C GLY A 66 -11.00 -13.46 22.83
N ALA A 67 -11.00 -13.42 21.49
CA ALA A 67 -9.98 -14.10 20.69
C ALA A 67 -8.58 -13.53 20.93
N ALA A 68 -7.55 -14.35 20.69
CA ALA A 68 -6.14 -13.94 20.86
C ALA A 68 -5.74 -12.75 19.98
N ALA A 69 -6.36 -12.62 18.80
CA ALA A 69 -6.22 -11.47 17.91
C ALA A 69 -7.61 -10.82 17.72
N PRO A 70 -7.76 -9.52 18.03
CA PRO A 70 -8.94 -8.76 17.64
C PRO A 70 -9.11 -8.76 16.13
N ARG A 71 -10.36 -8.74 15.69
CA ARG A 71 -10.71 -8.78 14.27
C ARG A 71 -11.58 -7.59 13.88
N PHE A 72 -11.31 -7.05 12.70
CA PHE A 72 -12.06 -5.94 12.11
C PHE A 72 -12.42 -6.27 10.66
N HIS A 73 -13.60 -5.86 10.23
CA HIS A 73 -13.87 -5.66 8.81
C HIS A 73 -13.10 -4.42 8.36
N LEU A 74 -12.42 -4.53 7.21
CA LEU A 74 -11.68 -3.44 6.62
C LEU A 74 -12.04 -3.33 5.14
N ARG A 75 -12.51 -2.14 4.75
CA ARG A 75 -12.85 -1.77 3.38
C ARG A 75 -12.07 -0.52 2.98
N TRP A 76 -11.69 -0.40 1.71
CA TRP A 76 -10.92 0.74 1.21
C TRP A 76 -11.62 1.38 0.02
N PHE A 77 -11.69 2.69 0.06
CA PHE A 77 -12.31 3.48 -0.99
C PHE A 77 -11.33 4.53 -1.48
N THR A 78 -11.14 4.57 -2.79
CA THR A 78 -10.67 5.77 -3.48
C THR A 78 -11.79 6.80 -3.52
N PRO A 79 -11.55 8.04 -3.99
CA PRO A 79 -12.61 9.03 -4.17
C PRO A 79 -13.72 8.61 -5.13
N VAL A 80 -13.51 7.57 -5.95
CA VAL A 80 -14.45 7.17 -7.02
C VAL A 80 -14.94 5.72 -6.96
N ALA A 81 -14.23 4.83 -6.27
CA ALA A 81 -14.59 3.40 -6.18
C ALA A 81 -13.99 2.72 -4.95
N GLU A 82 -14.63 1.62 -4.52
CA GLU A 82 -14.05 0.63 -3.60
C GLU A 82 -12.93 -0.16 -4.30
N VAL A 83 -11.88 -0.52 -3.54
CA VAL A 83 -10.78 -1.36 -4.03
C VAL A 83 -10.66 -2.63 -3.19
N GLU A 84 -10.29 -3.74 -3.83
CA GLU A 84 -10.26 -5.06 -3.19
C GLU A 84 -9.09 -5.22 -2.21
N LEU A 85 -7.98 -4.52 -2.45
CA LEU A 85 -6.76 -4.59 -1.65
C LEU A 85 -6.01 -3.26 -1.66
N CYS A 86 -5.61 -2.78 -0.49
CA CYS A 86 -4.75 -1.60 -0.39
C CYS A 86 -3.78 -1.70 0.79
N GLY A 87 -2.49 -1.81 0.48
CA GLY A 87 -1.50 -2.07 1.53
C GLY A 87 -1.15 -0.87 2.41
N HIS A 88 -0.97 0.34 1.87
CA HIS A 88 -0.63 1.51 2.69
C HIS A 88 -1.78 1.94 3.62
N ALA A 89 -3.03 1.85 3.15
CA ALA A 89 -4.20 2.11 3.99
C ALA A 89 -4.43 1.00 5.03
N THR A 90 -4.00 -0.24 4.76
CA THR A 90 -3.92 -1.31 5.76
C THR A 90 -2.86 -1.02 6.81
N LEU A 91 -1.67 -0.58 6.41
CA LEU A 91 -0.60 -0.16 7.32
C LEU A 91 -1.07 0.98 8.22
N ALA A 92 -1.69 2.00 7.64
CA ALA A 92 -2.30 3.12 8.34
C ALA A 92 -3.37 2.65 9.35
N SER A 93 -4.23 1.71 8.94
CA SER A 93 -5.27 1.13 9.78
C SER A 93 -4.68 0.35 10.97
N ALA A 94 -3.66 -0.47 10.73
CA ALA A 94 -2.96 -1.20 11.77
C ALA A 94 -2.26 -0.24 12.74
N HIS A 95 -1.56 0.78 12.23
CA HIS A 95 -0.92 1.81 13.05
C HIS A 95 -1.95 2.54 13.92
N PHE A 96 -3.06 2.98 13.33
CA PHE A 96 -4.14 3.65 14.06
C PHE A 96 -4.70 2.76 15.18
N LEU A 97 -5.02 1.49 14.89
CA LEU A 97 -5.53 0.57 15.89
C LEU A 97 -4.50 0.32 16.99
N PHE A 98 -3.26 0.01 16.64
CA PHE A 98 -2.20 -0.29 17.60
C PHE A 98 -1.79 0.86 18.50
N THR A 99 -2.03 2.11 18.08
CA THR A 99 -1.71 3.30 18.86
C THR A 99 -2.90 3.84 19.66
N THR A 100 -4.14 3.54 19.26
CA THR A 100 -5.32 4.20 19.84
C THR A 100 -6.42 3.28 20.39
N VAL A 101 -6.53 2.04 19.90
CA VAL A 101 -7.63 1.11 20.25
C VAL A 101 -7.11 -0.19 20.87
N LEU A 102 -5.98 -0.68 20.37
CA LEU A 102 -5.40 -1.99 20.65
C LEU A 102 -3.95 -1.85 21.15
N ALA A 103 -3.68 -0.88 22.03
CA ALA A 103 -2.34 -0.60 22.55
C ALA A 103 -1.65 -1.84 23.12
N ASP A 104 -2.41 -2.67 23.86
CA ASP A 104 -1.91 -3.88 24.52
C ASP A 104 -1.88 -5.14 23.62
N HIS A 105 -2.30 -5.03 22.36
CA HIS A 105 -2.27 -6.15 21.43
C HIS A 105 -1.07 -6.06 20.49
N GLY A 106 -0.51 -7.23 20.17
CA GLY A 106 0.60 -7.37 19.22
C GLY A 106 0.17 -7.80 17.82
N VAL A 107 -1.09 -8.20 17.62
CA VAL A 107 -1.62 -8.71 16.35
C VAL A 107 -3.06 -8.24 16.15
N VAL A 108 -3.44 -7.99 14.90
CA VAL A 108 -4.82 -7.72 14.48
C VAL A 108 -5.10 -8.43 13.16
N GLU A 109 -6.32 -8.95 13.01
CA GLU A 109 -6.81 -9.55 11.77
C GLU A 109 -7.81 -8.61 11.07
N PHE A 110 -7.71 -8.51 9.75
CA PHE A 110 -8.62 -7.75 8.89
C PHE A 110 -9.39 -8.68 7.96
N MET A 111 -10.72 -8.63 8.01
CA MET A 111 -11.60 -9.26 7.02
C MET A 111 -11.82 -8.30 5.86
N THR A 112 -11.40 -8.71 4.67
CA THR A 112 -11.39 -7.86 3.46
C THR A 112 -11.95 -8.65 2.28
N MET A 113 -12.13 -7.99 1.12
CA MET A 113 -12.56 -8.68 -0.10
C MET A 113 -11.51 -9.68 -0.62
N SER A 114 -10.23 -9.40 -0.39
CA SER A 114 -9.12 -10.30 -0.75
C SER A 114 -8.83 -11.38 0.31
N GLY A 115 -9.70 -11.57 1.30
CA GLY A 115 -9.55 -12.57 2.35
C GLY A 115 -9.16 -11.98 3.70
N ILE A 116 -8.48 -12.78 4.53
CA ILE A 116 -8.01 -12.32 5.84
C ILE A 116 -6.58 -11.84 5.71
N LEU A 117 -6.32 -10.59 6.09
CA LEU A 117 -4.98 -10.02 6.22
C LEU A 117 -4.60 -9.93 7.69
N THR A 118 -3.31 -10.06 8.00
CA THR A 118 -2.81 -9.95 9.37
C THR A 118 -1.80 -8.82 9.48
N ALA A 119 -1.86 -8.05 10.57
CA ALA A 119 -0.82 -7.10 10.94
C ALA A 119 -0.26 -7.43 12.32
N ARG A 120 1.07 -7.34 12.46
CA ARG A 120 1.80 -7.66 13.70
C ARG A 120 2.75 -6.55 14.08
N LYS A 121 2.80 -6.20 15.38
CA LYS A 121 3.89 -5.40 15.95
C LYS A 121 5.14 -6.26 16.03
N VAL A 122 6.21 -5.81 15.40
CA VAL A 122 7.52 -6.44 15.51
C VAL A 122 8.51 -5.47 16.19
N PRO A 123 9.45 -5.97 17.02
CA PRO A 123 10.46 -5.11 17.62
C PRO A 123 11.25 -4.37 16.56
N ALA A 124 11.64 -3.12 16.85
CA ALA A 124 12.62 -2.44 16.01
C ALA A 124 13.95 -3.23 16.04
N SER A 125 14.46 -3.60 14.87
CA SER A 125 15.80 -4.20 14.79
C SER A 125 16.87 -3.13 14.96
N ASP A 126 17.95 -3.48 15.65
CA ASP A 126 19.17 -2.64 15.80
C ASP A 126 19.84 -2.30 14.45
N SER A 127 19.38 -2.90 13.35
CA SER A 127 19.97 -2.80 12.00
C SER A 127 19.50 -1.60 11.19
N THR A 128 18.44 -0.90 11.60
CA THR A 128 18.03 0.36 10.95
C THR A 128 18.73 1.51 11.66
N GLY A 129 19.82 2.02 11.09
CA GLY A 129 20.64 3.11 11.65
C GLY A 129 19.96 4.47 11.75
N VAL A 130 18.66 4.51 12.04
CA VAL A 130 17.89 5.73 12.33
C VAL A 130 18.18 6.11 13.79
N LEU A 131 19.16 6.99 13.94
CA LEU A 131 19.62 7.57 15.20
C LEU A 131 18.48 8.25 15.98
N GLY A 132 18.33 7.85 17.25
CA GLY A 132 17.60 8.60 18.28
C GLY A 132 17.19 7.72 19.46
N GLU A 133 17.72 7.99 20.66
CA GLU A 133 17.39 7.30 21.93
C GLU A 133 15.96 7.61 22.45
N GLU A 134 15.00 7.86 21.57
CA GLU A 134 13.58 7.86 21.92
C GLU A 134 13.06 6.44 21.67
N GLN A 135 12.41 5.81 22.66
CA GLN A 135 11.85 4.45 22.61
C GLN A 135 11.59 3.98 21.17
N ALA A 136 12.43 3.05 20.67
CA ALA A 136 12.32 2.57 19.30
C ALA A 136 10.89 2.07 19.05
N LYS A 137 10.15 2.80 18.20
CA LYS A 137 8.76 2.47 17.90
C LYS A 137 8.75 1.10 17.20
N PRO A 138 7.84 0.18 17.58
CA PRO A 138 7.77 -1.11 16.92
C PRO A 138 7.44 -0.92 15.44
N PHE A 139 8.01 -1.77 14.58
CA PHE A 139 7.57 -1.87 13.20
C PHE A 139 6.24 -2.61 13.13
N ILE A 140 5.57 -2.48 11.99
CA ILE A 140 4.35 -3.23 11.67
C ILE A 140 4.67 -4.11 10.47
N GLU A 141 4.63 -5.42 10.70
CA GLU A 141 4.66 -6.44 9.67
C GLU A 141 3.24 -6.68 9.16
N LEU A 142 3.09 -6.78 7.84
CA LEU A 142 1.83 -7.07 7.18
C LEU A 142 1.95 -8.40 6.45
N ASP A 143 0.90 -9.22 6.50
CA ASP A 143 0.78 -10.49 5.79
C ASP A 143 -0.32 -10.39 4.73
N PHE A 144 0.07 -10.48 3.46
CA PHE A 144 -0.77 -10.28 2.27
C PHE A 144 -0.59 -11.45 1.31
N PRO A 145 -1.60 -11.72 0.48
CA PRO A 145 -1.47 -12.70 -0.59
C PRO A 145 -0.29 -12.35 -1.52
N MET A 146 0.53 -13.34 -1.83
CA MET A 146 1.52 -13.26 -2.88
C MET A 146 0.82 -13.38 -4.23
N ILE A 147 1.13 -12.45 -5.14
CA ILE A 147 0.63 -12.46 -6.51
C ILE A 147 1.76 -12.88 -7.43
N ASP A 148 1.53 -13.94 -8.19
CA ASP A 148 2.48 -14.42 -9.18
C ASP A 148 2.61 -13.44 -10.35
N PHE A 149 3.73 -13.56 -11.06
CA PHE A 149 3.96 -12.87 -12.31
C PHE A 149 4.20 -13.87 -13.42
N VAL A 150 3.88 -13.45 -14.64
CA VAL A 150 4.09 -14.24 -15.86
C VAL A 150 5.06 -13.50 -16.77
N ASP A 151 5.83 -14.25 -17.56
CA ASP A 151 6.72 -13.67 -18.56
C ASP A 151 5.91 -12.91 -19.61
N CYS A 152 6.35 -11.69 -19.90
CA CYS A 152 5.66 -10.84 -20.87
C CYS A 152 6.01 -11.30 -22.29
N ASN A 153 5.07 -12.00 -22.97
CA ASN A 153 5.23 -12.38 -24.37
C ASN A 153 5.16 -11.14 -25.27
N SER A 154 6.34 -10.69 -25.70
CA SER A 154 6.64 -9.33 -26.18
C SER A 154 6.18 -8.98 -27.61
N SER A 155 5.07 -9.52 -28.13
CA SER A 155 4.62 -9.21 -29.51
C SER A 155 3.38 -8.32 -29.62
N ASP A 156 2.48 -8.31 -28.62
CA ASP A 156 1.13 -7.71 -28.80
C ASP A 156 0.82 -6.50 -27.90
N LYS A 157 1.74 -6.07 -27.02
CA LYS A 157 1.54 -4.93 -26.12
C LYS A 157 2.51 -3.80 -26.51
N THR A 158 1.98 -2.62 -26.77
CA THR A 158 2.58 -1.37 -27.31
C THR A 158 3.91 -0.91 -26.64
N PRO A 159 4.45 0.29 -26.98
CA PRO A 159 5.83 0.63 -27.42
C PRO A 159 7.02 -0.08 -26.73
N SER A 160 8.17 -0.11 -27.42
CA SER A 160 9.44 -0.67 -26.91
C SER A 160 9.80 -0.13 -25.51
N ILE A 161 9.72 -1.00 -24.49
CA ILE A 161 10.04 -0.68 -23.08
C ILE A 161 11.38 0.07 -22.93
N PRO A 162 12.47 -0.30 -23.63
CA PRO A 162 13.69 0.51 -23.63
C PRO A 162 13.50 1.99 -23.99
N LYS A 163 12.59 2.31 -24.93
CA LYS A 163 12.26 3.71 -25.28
C LYS A 163 11.41 4.35 -24.21
N THR A 164 10.46 3.61 -23.63
CA THR A 164 9.61 4.08 -22.53
C THR A 164 10.44 4.50 -21.32
N LEU A 165 11.54 3.80 -21.04
CA LEU A 165 12.43 4.07 -19.92
C LEU A 165 13.69 4.87 -20.31
N ASN A 166 13.71 5.51 -21.48
CA ASN A 166 14.81 6.34 -21.97
C ASN A 166 16.20 5.68 -21.91
N GLY A 167 16.26 4.37 -22.20
CA GLY A 167 17.52 3.63 -22.30
C GLY A 167 18.03 3.01 -21.00
N ALA A 168 17.20 2.91 -19.95
CA ALA A 168 17.54 2.19 -18.72
C ALA A 168 17.93 0.72 -18.99
N SER A 169 18.80 0.17 -18.16
CA SER A 169 19.33 -1.19 -18.28
C SER A 169 18.32 -2.20 -17.72
N ILE A 170 17.49 -2.74 -18.61
CA ILE A 170 16.45 -3.71 -18.26
C ILE A 170 17.07 -5.09 -18.04
N VAL A 171 16.79 -5.68 -16.88
CA VAL A 171 17.16 -7.06 -16.51
C VAL A 171 16.05 -8.03 -16.91
N SER A 172 14.81 -7.71 -16.53
CA SER A 172 13.66 -8.57 -16.78
C SER A 172 12.38 -7.75 -16.95
N VAL A 173 11.38 -8.35 -17.60
CA VAL A 173 10.06 -7.77 -17.81
C VAL A 173 9.01 -8.84 -17.59
N HIS A 174 8.12 -8.59 -16.65
CA HIS A 174 7.04 -9.49 -16.27
C HIS A 174 5.70 -8.76 -16.24
N GLU A 175 4.62 -9.52 -16.14
CA GLU A 175 3.27 -9.01 -15.95
C GLU A 175 2.66 -9.62 -14.69
N SER A 176 2.03 -8.79 -13.86
CA SER A 176 1.28 -9.26 -12.69
C SER A 176 0.09 -10.12 -13.14
N ALA A 177 -0.01 -11.34 -12.60
CA ALA A 177 -1.08 -12.28 -12.96
C ALA A 177 -2.47 -11.83 -12.48
N MET A 178 -2.53 -10.94 -11.48
CA MET A 178 -3.80 -10.45 -10.93
C MET A 178 -4.32 -9.22 -11.70
N ASP A 179 -3.46 -8.22 -11.86
CA ASP A 179 -3.88 -6.88 -12.25
C ASP A 179 -3.43 -6.46 -13.65
N GLY A 180 -2.57 -7.26 -14.29
CA GLY A 180 -1.99 -6.94 -15.59
C GLY A 180 -1.06 -5.73 -15.58
N ASP A 181 -0.55 -5.33 -14.39
CA ASP A 181 0.52 -4.34 -14.28
C ASP A 181 1.82 -4.90 -14.88
N LEU A 182 2.54 -4.05 -15.61
CA LEU A 182 3.84 -4.41 -16.17
C LEU A 182 4.93 -4.16 -15.13
N ILE A 183 5.75 -5.16 -14.83
CA ILE A 183 6.85 -5.09 -13.86
C ILE A 183 8.16 -5.13 -14.64
N VAL A 184 8.97 -4.07 -14.51
CA VAL A 184 10.28 -3.97 -15.18
C VAL A 184 11.37 -3.90 -14.12
N GLU A 185 12.27 -4.88 -14.14
CA GLU A 185 13.45 -4.89 -13.28
C GLU A 185 14.61 -4.19 -13.97
N LEU A 186 15.22 -3.24 -13.26
CA LEU A 186 16.44 -2.54 -13.68
C LEU A 186 17.65 -3.09 -12.95
N LEU A 187 18.83 -2.87 -13.55
CA LEU A 187 20.10 -3.36 -13.03
C LEU A 187 20.44 -2.83 -11.63
N SER A 188 19.97 -1.64 -11.27
CA SER A 188 20.23 -1.05 -9.95
C SER A 188 19.13 -0.10 -9.50
N GLY A 189 18.98 0.05 -8.19
CA GLY A 189 18.11 1.04 -7.57
C GLY A 189 18.49 2.48 -7.94
N LYS A 190 19.77 2.75 -8.22
CA LYS A 190 20.19 4.06 -8.75
C LYS A 190 19.51 4.37 -10.08
N GLU A 191 19.43 3.39 -10.99
CA GLU A 191 18.71 3.56 -12.25
C GLU A 191 17.20 3.74 -12.02
N VAL A 192 16.60 3.03 -11.05
CA VAL A 192 15.19 3.24 -10.69
C VAL A 192 14.94 4.69 -10.26
N VAL A 193 15.83 5.26 -9.44
CA VAL A 193 15.72 6.64 -8.93
C VAL A 193 15.96 7.67 -10.03
N ASP A 194 17.00 7.51 -10.83
CA ASP A 194 17.45 8.52 -11.80
C ASP A 194 16.68 8.47 -13.14
N MET A 195 16.00 7.36 -13.42
CA MET A 195 15.23 7.18 -14.66
C MET A 195 14.10 8.21 -14.77
N LEU A 196 13.98 8.80 -15.95
CA LEU A 196 12.86 9.67 -16.32
C LEU A 196 12.08 8.95 -17.42
N PRO A 197 10.90 8.39 -17.15
CA PRO A 197 10.17 7.65 -18.15
C PRO A 197 9.38 8.58 -19.07
N ASN A 198 9.07 8.12 -20.28
CA ASN A 198 8.18 8.81 -21.20
C ASN A 198 6.72 8.51 -20.86
N THR A 199 6.06 9.45 -20.16
CA THR A 199 4.67 9.32 -19.71
C THR A 199 3.69 9.05 -20.86
N ASP A 200 3.92 9.64 -22.04
CA ASP A 200 3.06 9.42 -23.21
C ASP A 200 3.17 7.99 -23.76
N GLU A 201 4.37 7.40 -23.70
CA GLU A 201 4.56 5.98 -24.04
C GLU A 201 3.93 5.06 -22.99
N ILE A 202 4.05 5.39 -21.70
CA ILE A 202 3.39 4.63 -20.62
C ILE A 202 1.87 4.63 -20.82
N ARG A 203 1.27 5.77 -21.19
CA ARG A 203 -0.19 5.87 -21.43
C ARG A 203 -0.66 4.94 -22.57
N ARG A 204 0.21 4.59 -23.51
CA ARG A 204 -0.09 3.68 -24.64
C ARG A 204 0.12 2.20 -24.34
N LEU A 205 0.77 1.84 -23.23
CA LEU A 205 0.97 0.44 -22.83
C LEU A 205 -0.38 -0.24 -22.64
N VAL A 206 -0.52 -1.52 -23.00
CA VAL A 206 -1.73 -2.31 -22.75
C VAL A 206 -1.63 -2.98 -21.38
N CYS A 207 -1.49 -2.17 -20.34
CA CYS A 207 -1.49 -2.58 -18.93
C CYS A 207 -2.28 -1.56 -18.09
N ARG A 208 -2.55 -1.91 -16.82
CA ARG A 208 -3.12 -0.97 -15.83
C ARG A 208 -2.09 0.11 -15.47
N GLY A 209 -0.91 -0.30 -15.02
CA GLY A 209 0.22 0.59 -14.75
C GLY A 209 1.58 -0.07 -15.02
N LEU A 210 2.64 0.69 -14.78
CA LEU A 210 4.03 0.29 -14.92
C LEU A 210 4.74 0.36 -13.57
N ILE A 211 5.22 -0.77 -13.07
CA ILE A 211 6.09 -0.90 -11.89
C ILE A 211 7.52 -1.00 -12.39
N VAL A 212 8.42 -0.17 -11.84
CA VAL A 212 9.85 -0.27 -12.10
C VAL A 212 10.57 -0.53 -10.79
N THR A 213 11.34 -1.62 -10.73
CA THR A 213 12.04 -2.09 -9.53
C THR A 213 13.51 -2.37 -9.79
N GLY A 214 14.34 -2.40 -8.74
CA GLY A 214 15.75 -2.74 -8.85
C GLY A 214 16.45 -2.82 -7.49
N PRO A 215 17.55 -3.60 -7.38
CA PRO A 215 18.20 -3.87 -6.10
C PRO A 215 18.85 -2.61 -5.53
N THR A 216 18.77 -2.42 -4.20
CA THR A 216 19.47 -1.28 -3.58
C THR A 216 20.98 -1.53 -3.48
N PRO A 217 21.79 -0.46 -3.29
CA PRO A 217 23.18 -0.63 -2.90
C PRO A 217 23.30 -1.34 -1.54
N ALA A 218 24.33 -2.17 -1.39
CA ALA A 218 24.63 -2.84 -0.12
C ALA A 218 24.76 -1.82 1.03
N GLY A 219 24.13 -2.13 2.17
CA GLY A 219 24.14 -1.28 3.36
C GLY A 219 23.07 -0.17 3.37
N SER A 220 22.15 -0.15 2.41
CA SER A 220 21.01 0.80 2.38
C SER A 220 19.96 0.52 3.47
N GLY A 221 19.91 -0.71 4.00
CA GLY A 221 18.85 -1.17 4.91
C GLY A 221 17.54 -1.59 4.21
N TYR A 222 17.50 -1.61 2.88
CA TYR A 222 16.35 -2.00 2.07
C TYR A 222 16.74 -3.02 1.01
N ASP A 223 15.83 -3.89 0.58
CA ASP A 223 16.13 -4.91 -0.43
C ASP A 223 16.11 -4.36 -1.87
N PHE A 224 15.12 -3.52 -2.19
CA PHE A 224 14.94 -2.93 -3.52
C PHE A 224 14.32 -1.53 -3.46
N PHE A 225 14.43 -0.79 -4.56
CA PHE A 225 13.66 0.43 -4.81
C PHE A 225 12.59 0.15 -5.85
N THR A 226 11.40 0.75 -5.68
CA THR A 226 10.28 0.59 -6.61
C THR A 226 9.57 1.92 -6.88
N ARG A 227 9.11 2.11 -8.11
CA ARG A 227 8.30 3.25 -8.57
C ARG A 227 7.11 2.73 -9.38
N TYR A 228 5.97 3.41 -9.29
CA TYR A 228 4.75 3.04 -10.01
C TYR A 228 4.18 4.20 -10.79
N PHE A 229 3.88 3.95 -12.06
CA PHE A 229 3.37 4.93 -13.01
C PHE A 229 2.02 4.47 -13.54
N SER A 230 1.00 5.31 -13.42
CA SER A 230 -0.37 4.96 -13.82
C SER A 230 -1.08 6.11 -14.58
N PRO A 231 -0.45 6.69 -15.62
CA PRO A 231 -0.94 7.91 -16.28
C PRO A 231 -2.30 7.75 -16.97
N LYS A 232 -2.77 6.52 -17.18
CA LYS A 232 -4.13 6.23 -17.67
C LYS A 232 -5.22 6.64 -16.68
N PHE A 233 -4.90 6.63 -15.38
CA PHE A 233 -5.81 7.01 -14.31
C PHE A 233 -5.56 8.45 -13.85
N GLY A 234 -4.83 9.25 -14.65
CA GLY A 234 -4.53 10.65 -14.34
C GLY A 234 -3.43 10.86 -13.31
N ILE A 235 -2.72 9.78 -12.91
CA ILE A 235 -1.60 9.83 -11.96
C ILE A 235 -0.32 9.44 -12.70
N ASP A 236 0.51 10.43 -13.03
CA ASP A 236 1.75 10.18 -13.77
C ASP A 236 2.71 9.25 -13.00
N GLU A 237 2.92 9.52 -11.72
CA GLU A 237 3.68 8.67 -10.79
C GLU A 237 2.99 8.65 -9.42
N VAL A 238 2.70 7.45 -8.90
CA VAL A 238 2.25 7.28 -7.52
C VAL A 238 3.47 7.48 -6.64
N THR A 239 3.66 8.73 -6.21
CA THR A 239 4.76 9.13 -5.36
C THR A 239 4.28 9.10 -3.91
N PRO A 240 4.74 8.17 -3.05
CA PRO A 240 4.85 8.48 -1.63
C PRO A 240 5.83 9.64 -1.53
N PHE A 241 5.43 10.82 -1.05
CA PHE A 241 6.32 11.98 -0.97
C PHE A 241 7.63 11.57 -0.26
N ARG A 242 8.69 11.32 -1.06
CA ARG A 242 10.06 10.93 -0.68
C ARG A 242 10.31 9.57 0.01
N SER A 243 9.40 8.61 -0.02
CA SER A 243 9.65 7.27 0.59
C SER A 243 9.29 6.16 -0.38
N LEU A 244 10.26 5.67 -1.18
CA LEU A 244 10.09 4.59 -2.17
C LEU A 244 9.54 3.30 -1.53
N THR A 245 8.21 3.20 -1.40
CA THR A 245 7.51 1.94 -1.15
C THR A 245 6.10 2.06 -1.71
N LEU A 246 5.90 1.61 -2.95
CA LEU A 246 4.60 1.04 -3.27
C LEU A 246 4.52 -0.34 -2.64
N CYS A 247 3.38 -0.64 -2.04
CA CYS A 247 3.03 -1.98 -1.58
C CYS A 247 3.11 -2.97 -2.74
N TYR A 248 4.26 -3.62 -2.86
CA TYR A 248 4.34 -5.07 -2.90
C TYR A 248 5.35 -5.46 -1.83
N MET A 249 4.84 -6.20 -0.85
CA MET A 249 5.49 -6.50 0.39
C MET A 249 6.65 -7.49 0.19
N GLU A 250 7.52 -7.54 1.19
CA GLU A 250 8.61 -8.49 1.38
C GLU A 250 8.47 -9.80 0.58
N ILE A 251 9.32 -9.97 -0.43
CA ILE A 251 9.69 -11.29 -0.92
C ILE A 251 10.75 -11.82 0.04
N THR A 252 10.36 -12.27 1.24
CA THR A 252 11.25 -13.14 2.01
C THR A 252 11.26 -14.49 1.30
N LYS A 253 12.34 -14.80 0.57
CA LYS A 253 12.61 -16.18 0.17
C LYS A 253 12.73 -17.02 1.45
N PRO A 254 11.96 -18.10 1.63
CA PRO A 254 12.32 -19.09 2.63
C PRO A 254 13.65 -19.72 2.20
N VAL A 255 14.60 -19.78 3.13
CA VAL A 255 15.84 -20.57 3.02
C VAL A 255 15.49 -22.05 2.99
#